data_AF-A0A1H9MU53-F1
#
_entry.id   AF-A0A1H9MU53-F1
#
_cell.length_a   1.000
_cell.length_b   1.000
_cell.length_c   1.000
_cell.angle_alpha   90.00
_cell.angle_beta   90.00
_cell.angle_gamma   90.00
#
_symmetry.space_group_name_H-M   'P 1'
#
loop_
_entity.id
_entity.type
_entity.pdbx_description
1 polymer ?
#
loop_
_entity_poly.entity_id
_entity_poly.type
_entity_poly.pdbx_seq_one_letter_code
_entity_poly.pdbx_strand_id
1 'polypeptide(L)' 'MNLKKILTFAGIALLLFFLIAEPQQAAQLVQNILNSLRTAAEALITFVRSVF' A
#
# COMPACT_ATOMS: atom_id res chain seq x y z
N MET A 1 -32.51 -5.38 -4.34
CA MET A 1 -31.13 -4.86 -4.48
C MET A 1 -30.14 -5.94 -4.05
N ASN A 2 -29.02 -6.09 -4.76
CA ASN A 2 -28.02 -7.12 -4.42
C ASN A 2 -27.13 -6.66 -3.26
N LEU A 3 -27.23 -7.30 -2.10
CA LEU A 3 -26.46 -6.96 -0.89
C LEU A 3 -24.95 -6.95 -1.13
N LYS A 4 -24.42 -7.95 -1.86
CA LYS A 4 -23.02 -8.00 -2.29
C LYS A 4 -22.61 -6.71 -2.99
N LYS A 5 -23.44 -6.20 -3.90
CA LYS A 5 -23.17 -5.00 -4.69
C LYS A 5 -23.16 -3.75 -3.79
N ILE A 6 -24.12 -3.64 -2.87
CA ILE A 6 -24.17 -2.54 -1.88
C ILE A 6 -22.91 -2.55 -1.01
N LEU A 7 -22.51 -3.71 -0.48
CA LEU A 7 -21.31 -3.83 0.35
C LEU A 7 -20.04 -3.48 -0.43
N THR A 8 -19.92 -3.93 -1.68
CA THR A 8 -18.79 -3.57 -2.55
C THR A 8 -18.75 -2.05 -2.79
N PHE A 9 -19.88 -1.43 -3.11
CA PHE A 9 -19.93 0.02 -3.32
C PHE A 9 -19.65 0.81 -2.03
N ALA A 10 -20.17 0.37 -0.88
CA ALA A 10 -19.89 0.99 0.41
C ALA A 10 -18.40 0.90 0.76
N GLY A 11 -17.76 -0.26 0.54
CA GLY A 11 -16.33 -0.42 0.74
C GLY A 11 -15.49 0.48 -0.17
N ILE A 12 -15.84 0.54 -1.47
CA ILE A 12 -15.17 1.43 -2.43
C ILE A 12 -15.36 2.90 -2.04
N ALA A 13 -16.57 3.30 -1.64
CA ALA A 13 -16.85 4.66 -1.21
C ALA A 13 -16.04 5.05 0.04
N LEU A 14 -15.88 4.14 1.00
CA LEU A 14 -15.04 4.37 2.17
C LEU A 14 -13.55 4.51 1.80
N LEU A 15 -13.05 3.70 0.88
CA LEU A 15 -11.67 3.82 0.40
C LEU A 15 -11.44 5.16 -0.31
N LEU A 16 -12.37 5.58 -1.18
CA LEU A 16 -12.30 6.87 -1.86
C LEU A 16 -12.41 8.03 -0.88
N PHE A 17 -13.31 7.94 0.10
CA PHE A 17 -13.43 8.93 1.17
C PHE A 17 -12.12 9.05 1.95
N PHE A 18 -11.54 7.92 2.38
CA PHE A 18 -10.26 7.91 3.09
C PHE A 18 -9.13 8.53 2.24
N LEU A 19 -9.04 8.16 0.96
CA LEU A 19 -8.04 8.70 0.05
C LEU A 19 -8.16 10.21 -0.15
N ILE A 20 -9.39 10.75 -0.20
CA ILE A 20 -9.65 12.17 -0.45
C ILE A 20 -9.61 12.99 0.85
N ALA A 21 -10.13 12.46 1.95
CA ALA A 21 -10.20 13.15 3.24
C ALA A 21 -8.84 13.17 3.95
N GLU A 22 -8.04 12.12 3.81
CA GLU A 22 -6.72 11.98 4.47
C GLU A 22 -5.63 11.61 3.45
N PRO A 23 -5.40 12.45 2.41
CA PRO A 23 -4.50 12.12 1.30
C PRO A 23 -3.06 11.90 1.77
N GLN A 24 -2.64 12.58 2.83
CA GLN A 24 -1.30 12.47 3.37
C GLN A 24 -1.06 11.11 4.06
N GLN A 25 -2.06 10.56 4.74
CA GLN A 25 -1.95 9.23 5.34
C GLN A 25 -1.95 8.14 4.26
N ALA A 26 -2.78 8.28 3.22
CA ALA A 26 -2.75 7.38 2.07
C ALA A 26 -1.39 7.41 1.36
N ALA A 27 -0.79 8.59 1.16
CA ALA A 27 0.55 8.72 0.60
C ALA A 27 1.62 8.08 1.51
N GLN A 28 1.49 8.22 2.83
CA GLN A 28 2.39 7.61 3.80
C GLN A 28 2.36 6.07 3.71
N LEU A 29 1.17 5.47 3.55
CA LEU A 29 1.03 4.02 3.36
C LEU A 29 1.78 3.52 2.14
N VAL A 30 1.62 4.19 0.99
CA VAL A 30 2.34 3.85 -0.25
C VAL A 30 3.84 4.01 -0.06
N GLN A 31 4.28 5.12 0.53
CA GLN A 31 5.70 5.35 0.80
C GLN A 31 6.30 4.30 1.73
N ASN A 32 5.56 3.88 2.76
CA ASN A 32 6.00 2.82 3.68
C ASN A 32 6.20 1.48 2.95
N ILE A 33 5.28 1.13 2.05
CA ILE A 33 5.41 -0.07 1.20
C ILE A 33 6.65 0.05 0.32
N LEU A 34 6.83 1.17 -0.38
CA LEU A 34 7.99 1.39 -1.25
C LEU A 34 9.31 1.34 -0.47
N ASN A 35 9.35 1.92 0.73
CA ASN A 35 10.52 1.87 1.59
C ASN A 35 10.83 0.44 2.04
N SER A 36 9.80 -0.34 2.42
CA SER A 36 9.99 -1.76 2.76
C SER A 36 10.54 -2.56 1.58
N LEU A 37 10.05 -2.32 0.37
CA LEU A 37 10.55 -2.97 -0.85
C LEU A 37 12.00 -2.59 -1.13
N ARG A 38 12.36 -1.32 -0.93
CA ARG A 38 13.73 -0.83 -1.07
C ARG A 38 14.67 -1.48 -0.06
N THR A 39 14.28 -1.54 1.21
CA THR A 39 15.08 -2.19 2.26
C THR A 39 15.29 -3.67 1.94
N ALA A 40 14.26 -4.37 1.46
CA ALA A 40 14.39 -5.76 1.03
C ALA A 40 15.39 -5.89 -0.14
N ALA A 41 15.32 -4.98 -1.13
CA ALA A 41 16.25 -4.96 -2.25
C ALA A 41 17.70 -4.69 -1.82
N GLU A 42 17.93 -3.76 -0.89
CA GLU A 42 19.25 -3.45 -0.34
C GLU A 42 19.84 -4.66 0.41
N ALA A 43 19.01 -5.39 1.16
CA ALA A 43 19.40 -6.63 1.83
C ALA A 43 19.83 -7.72 0.82
N LEU A 44 19.07 -7.89 -0.26
CA LEU A 44 19.41 -8.84 -1.34
C LEU A 44 20.73 -8.45 -2.04
N ILE A 45 20.91 -7.18 -2.36
CA ILE A 45 22.15 -6.68 -2.98
C ILE A 45 23.35 -6.94 -2.06
N THR A 46 23.19 -6.64 -0.76
CA THR A 46 24.23 -6.85 0.26
C THR A 46 24.60 -8.33 0.38
N PHE A 47 23.60 -9.22 0.40
CA PHE A 47 23.82 -10.66 0.40
C PHE A 47 24.64 -11.11 -0.81
N VAL A 48 24.24 -10.70 -2.01
CA VAL A 48 24.97 -11.05 -3.24
C VAL A 48 26.43 -10.57 -3.16
N ARG A 49 26.67 -9.33 -2.73
CA ARG A 49 28.03 -8.79 -2.55
C ARG A 49 28.86 -9.47 -1.46
N SER A 50 28.23 -10.11 -0.48
CA SER A 50 28.94 -10.84 0.57
C SER A 50 29.36 -12.26 0.14
N VAL A 51 28.70 -12.82 -0.88
CA VAL A 51 28.91 -14.19 -1.36
C VAL A 51 29.93 -14.23 -2.51
N PHE A 52 30.06 -13.15 -3.27
CA PHE A 52 31.02 -13.00 -4.38
C PHE A 52 32.13 -12.03 -4.01
#